data_AF-A0A8E0I336-F1
#
_entry.id   AF-A0A8E0I336-F1
#
_cell.length_a   1.000
_cell.length_b   1.000
_cell.length_c   1.000
_cell.angle_alpha   90.00
_cell.angle_beta   90.00
_cell.angle_gamma   90.00
#
_symmetry.space_group_name_H-M   'P 1'
#
loop_
_entity.id
_entity.type
_entity.pdbx_description
1 polymer ?
#
loop_
_entity_poly.entity_id
_entity_poly.type
_entity_poly.pdbx_seq_one_letter_code
_entity_poly.pdbx_strand_id
1 'polypeptide(L)'
;TNDEGQLTQALPTQSTDASGKTRAAVYLFHETNPRAGYNTSADFWLTLPAKAAADGNVYVYPKNVQKTTYERTFVKKDAETKEVLEGAGFKISNSDGKFLKLTDKDGQSVSIGEGFIDVLANNYRLTWVAESDATVFTSDKSGKFGLNGFADNTTTYTAVETNVPDGYDAAANTDFKADNSSSDILDAPSGILPHTGGTGTVIFAILGVALIAFGAVAYRKRRNGF
;
A
#
# COMPACT_ATOMS: atom_id res chain seq x y z
N THR A 1 -11.12 1.65 -23.66
CA THR A 1 -10.74 2.71 -24.61
C THR A 1 -9.22 2.76 -24.71
N ASN A 2 -8.68 3.35 -25.78
CA ASN A 2 -7.25 3.61 -25.93
C ASN A 2 -6.83 4.87 -25.13
N ASP A 3 -5.58 5.30 -25.28
CA ASP A 3 -5.00 6.47 -24.59
C ASP A 3 -5.70 7.79 -24.92
N GLU A 4 -6.37 7.87 -26.07
CA GLU A 4 -7.19 9.02 -26.48
C GLU A 4 -8.64 8.94 -25.97
N GLY A 5 -8.98 7.92 -25.18
CA GLY A 5 -10.34 7.69 -24.70
C GLY A 5 -11.30 7.17 -25.79
N GLN A 6 -10.78 6.66 -26.90
CA GLN A 6 -11.57 6.21 -28.04
C GLN A 6 -11.76 4.69 -28.07
N LEU A 7 -12.86 4.27 -28.71
CA LEU A 7 -13.16 2.91 -29.12
C LEU A 7 -13.89 2.99 -30.46
N THR A 8 -13.35 2.35 -31.50
CA THR A 8 -13.95 2.34 -32.84
C THR A 8 -14.48 0.94 -33.15
N GLN A 9 -15.71 0.86 -33.64
CA GLN A 9 -16.34 -0.40 -34.01
C GLN A 9 -17.17 -0.20 -35.28
N ALA A 10 -16.96 -1.06 -36.28
CA ALA A 10 -17.84 -1.16 -37.44
C ALA A 10 -19.09 -1.98 -37.04
N LEU A 11 -20.27 -1.41 -37.27
CA LEU A 11 -21.56 -2.04 -36.94
C LEU A 11 -22.47 -2.08 -38.18
N PRO A 12 -23.12 -3.21 -38.48
CA PRO A 12 -24.13 -3.29 -39.53
C PRO A 12 -25.25 -2.27 -39.36
N THR A 13 -25.69 -1.63 -40.45
CA THR A 13 -26.80 -0.66 -40.41
C THR A 13 -28.17 -1.33 -40.38
N GLN A 14 -28.23 -2.63 -40.67
CA GLN A 14 -29.44 -3.43 -40.63
C GLN A 14 -29.23 -4.67 -39.76
N SER A 15 -30.29 -5.12 -39.11
CA SER A 15 -30.33 -6.33 -38.29
C SER A 15 -31.68 -7.03 -38.45
N THR A 16 -31.83 -8.20 -37.86
CA THR A 16 -33.03 -9.02 -37.95
C THR A 16 -33.83 -8.91 -36.65
N ASP A 17 -35.12 -8.60 -36.74
CA ASP A 17 -36.02 -8.62 -35.57
C ASP A 17 -36.40 -10.05 -35.17
N ALA A 18 -37.11 -10.21 -34.05
CA ALA A 18 -37.52 -11.51 -33.52
C ALA A 18 -38.39 -12.34 -34.49
N SER A 19 -38.97 -11.72 -35.52
CA SER A 19 -39.79 -12.39 -36.54
C SER A 19 -38.99 -12.80 -37.78
N GLY A 20 -37.68 -12.57 -37.80
CA GLY A 20 -36.84 -12.85 -38.97
C GLY A 20 -36.83 -11.73 -40.01
N LYS A 21 -37.47 -10.58 -39.74
CA LYS A 21 -37.57 -9.48 -40.70
C LYS A 21 -36.41 -8.51 -40.56
N THR A 22 -35.83 -8.11 -41.69
CA THR A 22 -34.78 -7.08 -41.74
C THR A 22 -35.32 -5.72 -41.32
N ARG A 23 -34.62 -5.07 -40.38
CA ARG A 23 -34.91 -3.73 -39.82
C ARG A 23 -33.64 -2.89 -39.78
N ALA A 24 -33.81 -1.58 -39.57
CA ALA A 24 -32.73 -0.73 -39.09
C ALA A 24 -32.16 -1.32 -37.78
N ALA A 25 -30.84 -1.43 -37.68
CA ALA A 25 -30.21 -1.98 -36.49
C ALA A 25 -30.30 -0.99 -35.32
N VAL A 26 -30.44 -1.52 -34.09
CA VAL A 26 -30.39 -0.75 -32.85
C VAL A 26 -29.30 -1.35 -31.97
N TYR A 27 -28.38 -0.52 -31.51
CA TYR A 27 -27.28 -0.94 -30.64
C TYR A 27 -27.35 -0.23 -29.30
N LEU A 28 -27.29 -1.00 -28.22
CA LEU A 28 -27.11 -0.53 -26.85
C LEU A 28 -25.61 -0.46 -26.54
N PHE A 29 -25.18 0.66 -25.98
CA PHE A 29 -23.85 0.87 -25.44
C PHE A 29 -23.94 0.77 -23.92
N HIS A 30 -23.22 -0.19 -23.36
CA HIS A 30 -23.20 -0.52 -21.95
C HIS A 30 -21.75 -0.61 -21.46
N GLU A 31 -21.36 0.25 -20.53
CA GLU A 31 -20.01 0.23 -19.96
C GLU A 31 -19.91 -0.82 -18.84
N THR A 32 -18.95 -1.74 -18.96
CA THR A 32 -18.83 -2.88 -18.03
C THR A 32 -17.69 -2.74 -17.03
N ASN A 33 -16.70 -1.87 -17.28
CA ASN A 33 -15.55 -1.65 -16.39
C ASN A 33 -15.11 -0.18 -16.44
N PRO A 34 -15.70 0.69 -15.60
CA PRO A 34 -15.36 2.11 -15.60
C PRO A 34 -13.95 2.39 -15.10
N ARG A 35 -13.42 3.55 -15.47
CA ARG A 35 -12.15 4.07 -14.94
C ARG A 35 -12.22 4.19 -13.41
N ALA A 36 -11.13 3.87 -12.71
CA ALA A 36 -11.00 4.14 -11.27
C ALA A 36 -11.33 5.62 -10.97
N GLY A 37 -12.12 5.87 -9.94
CA GLY A 37 -12.60 7.22 -9.62
C GLY A 37 -13.80 7.71 -10.45
N TYR A 38 -14.39 6.88 -11.32
CA TYR A 38 -15.60 7.24 -12.07
C TYR A 38 -16.76 6.27 -11.81
N ASN A 39 -17.98 6.81 -11.85
CA ASN A 39 -19.19 6.00 -11.95
C ASN A 39 -19.30 5.41 -13.36
N THR A 40 -20.03 4.30 -13.47
CA THR A 40 -20.39 3.73 -14.77
C THR A 40 -21.21 4.75 -15.57
N SER A 41 -20.96 4.82 -16.87
CA SER A 41 -21.74 5.64 -17.80
C SER A 41 -23.20 5.20 -17.83
N ALA A 42 -24.09 6.17 -18.07
CA ALA A 42 -25.48 5.84 -18.35
C ALA A 42 -25.58 5.08 -19.68
N ASP A 43 -26.38 4.01 -19.68
CA ASP A 43 -26.70 3.28 -20.90
C ASP A 43 -27.36 4.21 -21.91
N PHE A 44 -26.96 4.05 -23.17
CA PHE A 44 -27.59 4.75 -24.30
C PHE A 44 -27.62 3.83 -25.51
N TRP A 45 -28.53 4.12 -26.45
CA TRP A 45 -28.64 3.37 -27.68
C TRP A 45 -28.85 4.30 -28.86
N LEU A 46 -28.54 3.82 -30.05
CA LEU A 46 -28.85 4.50 -31.31
C LEU A 46 -29.32 3.52 -32.38
N THR A 47 -30.11 4.05 -33.30
CA THR A 47 -30.51 3.38 -34.55
C THR A 47 -29.51 3.70 -35.65
N LEU A 48 -29.21 2.71 -36.50
CA LEU A 48 -28.39 2.90 -37.70
C LEU A 48 -29.24 2.78 -38.99
N PRO A 49 -28.89 3.50 -40.08
CA PRO A 49 -27.80 4.48 -40.17
C PRO A 49 -28.11 5.76 -39.37
N ALA A 50 -27.12 6.24 -38.61
CA ALA A 50 -27.20 7.51 -37.89
C ALA A 50 -26.54 8.64 -38.69
N LYS A 51 -26.73 9.89 -38.26
CA LYS A 51 -26.06 11.04 -38.86
C LYS A 51 -24.54 10.95 -38.62
N ALA A 52 -23.78 10.79 -39.70
CA ALA A 52 -22.33 10.79 -39.66
C ALA A 52 -21.74 12.20 -39.81
N ALA A 53 -20.52 12.39 -39.30
CA ALA A 53 -19.68 13.54 -39.57
C ALA A 53 -19.08 13.49 -40.99
N ALA A 54 -18.29 14.51 -41.36
CA ALA A 54 -17.74 14.65 -42.71
C ALA A 54 -16.76 13.52 -43.09
N ASP A 55 -16.14 12.88 -42.10
CA ASP A 55 -15.24 11.74 -42.26
C ASP A 55 -15.98 10.39 -42.39
N GLY A 56 -17.32 10.40 -42.35
CA GLY A 56 -18.14 9.20 -42.43
C GLY A 56 -18.35 8.47 -41.09
N ASN A 57 -17.79 8.96 -39.98
CA ASN A 57 -17.92 8.33 -38.67
C ASN A 57 -19.13 8.84 -37.89
N VAL A 58 -19.71 7.96 -37.05
CA VAL A 58 -20.74 8.32 -36.06
C VAL A 58 -20.07 8.44 -34.70
N TYR A 59 -20.08 9.64 -34.12
CA TYR A 59 -19.45 9.92 -32.83
C TYR A 59 -20.47 9.83 -31.70
N VAL A 60 -20.12 9.07 -30.66
CA VAL A 60 -20.89 8.97 -29.42
C VAL A 60 -19.98 9.29 -28.24
N TYR A 61 -20.54 9.94 -27.22
CA TYR A 61 -19.80 10.38 -26.04
C TYR A 61 -20.58 9.93 -24.80
N PRO A 62 -20.29 8.73 -24.26
CA PRO A 62 -20.91 8.24 -23.04
C PRO A 62 -20.74 9.26 -21.92
N LYS A 63 -21.81 9.50 -21.15
CA LYS A 63 -21.78 10.43 -20.02
C LYS A 63 -21.70 9.67 -18.71
N ASN A 64 -20.77 10.05 -17.86
CA ASN A 64 -20.65 9.57 -16.50
C ASN A 64 -20.32 10.72 -15.53
N VAL A 65 -20.17 10.39 -14.25
CA VAL A 65 -19.83 11.35 -13.19
C VAL A 65 -18.61 10.83 -12.45
N GLN A 66 -17.63 11.70 -12.22
CA GLN A 66 -16.49 11.39 -11.37
C GLN A 66 -16.97 11.22 -9.92
N LYS A 67 -16.56 10.14 -9.25
CA LYS A 67 -16.89 9.92 -7.84
C LYS A 67 -15.88 10.63 -6.95
N THR A 68 -16.32 11.05 -5.78
CA THR A 68 -15.41 11.43 -4.72
C THR A 68 -14.71 10.17 -4.22
N THR A 69 -13.38 10.21 -4.18
CA THR A 69 -12.54 9.19 -3.57
C THR A 69 -11.65 9.85 -2.53
N TYR A 70 -11.02 9.02 -1.70
CA TYR A 70 -10.18 9.50 -0.62
C TYR A 70 -8.79 8.87 -0.67
N GLU A 71 -7.86 9.48 0.06
CA GLU A 71 -6.49 9.04 0.19
C GLU A 71 -6.04 8.99 1.64
N ARG A 72 -4.94 8.28 1.87
CA ARG A 72 -4.21 8.33 3.12
C ARG A 72 -2.72 8.33 2.84
N THR A 73 -2.01 9.21 3.53
CA THR A 73 -0.55 9.26 3.53
C THR A 73 -0.01 8.93 4.93
N PHE A 74 1.10 8.22 4.98
CA PHE A 74 1.91 8.04 6.17
C PHE A 74 3.33 8.55 5.92
N VAL A 75 3.99 8.97 7.00
CA VAL A 75 5.43 9.27 7.00
C VAL A 75 6.09 8.42 8.06
N LYS A 76 6.95 7.50 7.63
CA LYS A 76 7.72 6.64 8.51
C LYS A 76 8.90 7.40 9.10
N LYS A 77 9.03 7.36 10.42
CA LYS A 77 10.11 8.04 11.13
C LYS A 77 10.70 7.20 12.26
N ASP A 78 11.90 7.58 12.64
CA ASP A 78 12.57 7.19 13.87
C ASP A 78 11.88 7.85 15.08
N ALA A 79 11.54 7.06 16.10
CA ALA A 79 10.85 7.50 17.30
C ALA A 79 11.72 8.33 18.25
N GLU A 80 13.05 8.28 18.14
CA GLU A 80 14.01 9.08 18.89
C GLU A 80 14.36 10.36 18.11
N THR A 81 14.97 10.21 16.93
CA THR A 81 15.54 11.33 16.15
C THR A 81 14.50 12.11 15.34
N LYS A 82 13.34 11.51 15.05
CA LYS A 82 12.30 12.03 14.14
C LYS A 82 12.75 12.14 12.67
N GLU A 83 13.91 11.59 12.33
CA GLU A 83 14.34 11.45 10.94
C GLU A 83 13.47 10.43 10.21
N VAL A 84 13.34 10.60 8.90
CA VAL A 84 12.51 9.74 8.05
C VAL A 84 13.21 8.40 7.77
N LEU A 85 12.43 7.33 7.63
CA LEU A 85 12.94 5.99 7.36
C LEU A 85 12.45 5.48 6.01
N GLU A 86 13.38 5.21 5.10
CA GLU A 86 13.15 4.53 3.82
C GLU A 86 13.08 3.02 4.02
N GLY A 87 12.29 2.31 3.21
CA GLY A 87 12.30 0.85 3.13
C GLY A 87 11.40 0.11 4.11
N ALA A 88 10.66 0.79 4.98
CA ALA A 88 9.71 0.16 5.90
C ALA A 88 8.47 -0.34 5.12
N GLY A 89 8.16 -1.63 5.21
CA GLY A 89 7.11 -2.28 4.43
C GLY A 89 5.85 -2.56 5.23
N PHE A 90 4.70 -2.12 4.72
CA PHE A 90 3.40 -2.21 5.37
C PHE A 90 2.38 -2.99 4.55
N LYS A 91 1.52 -3.74 5.22
CA LYS A 91 0.26 -4.21 4.67
C LYS A 91 -0.90 -3.44 5.32
N ILE A 92 -2.01 -3.33 4.61
CA ILE A 92 -3.23 -2.66 5.11
C ILE A 92 -4.31 -3.72 5.28
N SER A 93 -4.89 -3.83 6.47
CA SER A 93 -6.04 -4.72 6.73
C SER A 93 -7.34 -3.96 6.96
N ASN A 94 -8.47 -4.63 6.69
CA ASN A 94 -9.81 -4.15 7.03
C ASN A 94 -10.34 -4.85 8.31
N SER A 95 -11.55 -4.47 8.74
CA SER A 95 -12.21 -5.06 9.92
C SER A 95 -12.49 -6.56 9.84
N ASP A 96 -12.49 -7.13 8.63
CA ASP A 96 -12.73 -8.56 8.40
C ASP A 96 -11.44 -9.39 8.51
N GLY A 97 -10.31 -8.76 8.82
CA GLY A 97 -8.99 -9.41 8.84
C GLY A 97 -8.45 -9.75 7.45
N LYS A 98 -9.02 -9.17 6.38
CA LYS A 98 -8.49 -9.27 5.02
C LYS A 98 -7.52 -8.13 4.76
N PHE A 99 -6.60 -8.37 3.84
CA PHE A 99 -5.54 -7.44 3.49
C PHE A 99 -5.70 -6.89 2.09
N LEU A 100 -5.26 -5.66 1.92
CA LEU A 100 -5.36 -4.93 0.67
C LEU A 100 -4.38 -5.50 -0.37
N LYS A 101 -4.90 -5.77 -1.55
CA LYS A 101 -4.13 -6.08 -2.76
C LYS A 101 -4.53 -5.12 -3.88
N LEU A 102 -3.53 -4.49 -4.49
CA LEU A 102 -3.70 -3.74 -5.72
C LEU A 102 -3.64 -4.67 -6.93
N THR A 103 -4.57 -4.47 -7.86
CA THR A 103 -4.57 -5.14 -9.16
C THR A 103 -4.72 -4.12 -10.28
N ASP A 104 -4.46 -4.53 -11.52
CA ASP A 104 -4.89 -3.76 -12.68
C ASP A 104 -6.42 -3.78 -12.83
N LYS A 105 -6.92 -3.14 -13.89
CA LYS A 105 -8.35 -3.06 -14.18
C LYS A 105 -9.00 -4.42 -14.47
N ASP A 106 -8.22 -5.45 -14.79
CA ASP A 106 -8.67 -6.80 -15.18
C ASP A 106 -8.40 -7.84 -14.06
N GLY A 107 -7.91 -7.39 -12.89
CA GLY A 107 -7.68 -8.24 -11.72
C GLY A 107 -6.31 -8.91 -11.67
N GLN A 108 -5.38 -8.55 -12.56
CA GLN A 108 -4.01 -9.10 -12.53
C GLN A 108 -3.16 -8.41 -11.47
N SER A 109 -2.25 -9.15 -10.85
CA SER A 109 -1.28 -8.60 -9.90
C SER A 109 -0.41 -7.53 -10.55
N VAL A 110 -0.16 -6.44 -9.83
CA VAL A 110 0.73 -5.36 -10.28
C VAL A 110 1.94 -5.26 -9.37
N SER A 111 3.09 -4.92 -9.94
CA SER A 111 4.28 -4.56 -9.17
C SER A 111 4.18 -3.08 -8.82
N ILE A 112 4.31 -2.75 -7.53
CA ILE A 112 4.35 -1.36 -7.06
C ILE A 112 5.74 -1.01 -6.55
N GLY A 113 6.10 0.27 -6.68
CA GLY A 113 7.32 0.81 -6.08
C GLY A 113 7.10 1.28 -4.65
N GLU A 114 8.10 1.99 -4.13
CA GLU A 114 8.01 2.73 -2.86
C GLU A 114 7.18 4.01 -3.01
N GLY A 115 6.79 4.58 -1.87
CA GLY A 115 6.14 5.88 -1.84
C GLY A 115 4.62 5.81 -1.89
N PHE A 116 4.04 6.92 -2.32
CA PHE A 116 2.59 7.05 -2.48
C PHE A 116 2.13 6.46 -3.82
N ILE A 117 1.19 5.53 -3.77
CA ILE A 117 0.66 4.86 -4.97
C ILE A 117 -0.57 5.60 -5.50
N ASP A 118 -0.44 6.19 -6.70
CA ASP A 118 -1.55 6.82 -7.40
C ASP A 118 -2.40 5.78 -8.17
N VAL A 119 -3.37 5.19 -7.46
CA VAL A 119 -4.33 4.22 -7.99
C VAL A 119 -5.16 4.81 -9.12
N LEU A 120 -5.59 6.07 -8.99
CA LEU A 120 -6.46 6.72 -9.98
C LEU A 120 -5.73 6.94 -11.31
N ALA A 121 -4.49 7.43 -11.28
CA ALA A 121 -3.67 7.64 -12.47
C ALA A 121 -3.29 6.33 -13.17
N ASN A 122 -3.08 5.26 -12.42
CA ASN A 122 -2.73 3.94 -12.98
C ASN A 122 -3.94 3.04 -13.29
N ASN A 123 -5.16 3.48 -12.95
CA ASN A 123 -6.38 2.67 -13.08
C ASN A 123 -6.32 1.35 -12.29
N TYR A 124 -5.66 1.34 -11.14
CA TYR A 124 -5.64 0.15 -10.29
C TYR A 124 -6.98 -0.09 -9.60
N ARG A 125 -7.10 -1.25 -8.96
CA ARG A 125 -8.25 -1.65 -8.14
C ARG A 125 -7.78 -2.07 -6.76
N LEU A 126 -8.57 -1.72 -5.75
CA LEU A 126 -8.37 -2.17 -4.38
C LEU A 126 -9.20 -3.44 -4.18
N THR A 127 -8.55 -4.54 -3.81
CA THR A 127 -9.18 -5.83 -3.53
C THR A 127 -8.77 -6.33 -2.14
N TRP A 128 -9.60 -7.16 -1.50
CA TRP A 128 -9.36 -7.64 -0.13
C TRP A 128 -9.13 -9.16 -0.14
N VAL A 129 -7.92 -9.58 0.20
CA VAL A 129 -7.41 -10.95 0.07
C VAL A 129 -6.82 -11.47 1.39
N ALA A 130 -6.32 -12.71 1.40
CA ALA A 130 -5.54 -13.23 2.53
C ALA A 130 -4.19 -12.50 2.64
N GLU A 131 -3.61 -12.48 3.84
CA GLU A 131 -2.36 -11.73 4.11
C GLU A 131 -1.18 -12.14 3.23
N SER A 132 -1.07 -13.43 2.86
CA SER A 132 0.01 -13.94 2.01
C SER A 132 0.02 -13.34 0.61
N ASP A 133 -1.13 -12.87 0.13
CA ASP A 133 -1.31 -12.35 -1.23
C ASP A 133 -1.41 -10.82 -1.27
N ALA A 134 -1.27 -10.16 -0.11
CA ALA A 134 -1.43 -8.73 0.04
C ALA A 134 -0.29 -7.92 -0.61
N THR A 135 -0.62 -6.69 -1.00
CA THR A 135 0.37 -5.72 -1.47
C THR A 135 1.15 -5.15 -0.29
N VAL A 136 2.48 -5.07 -0.43
CA VAL A 136 3.37 -4.40 0.54
C VAL A 136 3.66 -2.99 0.06
N PHE A 137 3.26 -2.00 0.84
CA PHE A 137 3.52 -0.58 0.62
C PHE A 137 4.79 -0.18 1.37
N THR A 138 5.76 0.38 0.66
CA THR A 138 7.10 0.63 1.23
C THR A 138 7.35 2.12 1.33
N SER A 139 7.87 2.59 2.47
CA SER A 139 8.25 4.00 2.64
C SER A 139 9.39 4.39 1.71
N ASP A 140 9.26 5.55 1.04
CA ASP A 140 10.30 6.09 0.17
C ASP A 140 11.39 6.85 0.96
N LYS A 141 12.34 7.47 0.24
CA LYS A 141 13.42 8.32 0.79
C LYS A 141 12.96 9.47 1.69
N SER A 142 11.70 9.89 1.58
CA SER A 142 11.10 10.91 2.44
C SER A 142 10.28 10.30 3.58
N GLY A 143 10.37 8.98 3.77
CA GLY A 143 9.55 8.19 4.69
C GLY A 143 8.11 8.02 4.21
N LYS A 144 7.74 8.55 3.04
CA LYS A 144 6.34 8.63 2.63
C LYS A 144 5.87 7.29 2.09
N PHE A 145 4.65 6.89 2.44
CA PHE A 145 3.90 5.87 1.71
C PHE A 145 2.40 6.11 1.84
N GLY A 146 1.61 5.38 1.06
CA GLY A 146 0.16 5.47 1.09
C GLY A 146 -0.45 5.27 -0.29
N LEU A 147 -1.73 5.61 -0.43
CA LEU A 147 -2.43 5.53 -1.71
C LEU A 147 -3.70 6.38 -1.73
N ASN A 148 -4.16 6.69 -2.93
CA ASN A 148 -5.50 7.22 -3.20
C ASN A 148 -6.46 6.11 -3.65
N GLY A 149 -7.71 6.48 -3.94
CA GLY A 149 -8.71 5.58 -4.52
C GLY A 149 -9.57 4.82 -3.51
N PHE A 150 -9.55 5.20 -2.23
CA PHE A 150 -10.51 4.68 -1.25
C PHE A 150 -11.92 5.17 -1.55
N ALA A 151 -12.92 4.31 -1.33
CA ALA A 151 -14.31 4.57 -1.67
C ALA A 151 -15.02 5.51 -0.67
N ASP A 152 -14.58 5.53 0.58
CA ASP A 152 -15.15 6.33 1.67
C ASP A 152 -14.06 6.78 2.66
N ASN A 153 -14.43 7.69 3.56
CA ASN A 153 -13.59 8.19 4.65
C ASN A 153 -14.10 7.80 6.03
N THR A 154 -14.99 6.81 6.11
CA THR A 154 -15.66 6.40 7.37
C THR A 154 -15.19 5.04 7.84
N THR A 155 -14.78 4.17 6.92
CA THR A 155 -14.21 2.84 7.15
C THR A 155 -12.85 2.96 7.83
N THR A 156 -12.67 2.19 8.90
CA THR A 156 -11.40 2.05 9.61
C THR A 156 -10.61 0.89 9.02
N TYR A 157 -9.33 1.14 8.77
CA TYR A 157 -8.33 0.18 8.34
C TYR A 157 -7.16 0.18 9.33
N THR A 158 -6.27 -0.80 9.21
CA THR A 158 -5.07 -0.88 10.05
C THR A 158 -3.84 -1.04 9.15
N ALA A 159 -2.84 -0.18 9.34
CA ALA A 159 -1.52 -0.35 8.77
C ALA A 159 -0.70 -1.27 9.70
N VAL A 160 -0.20 -2.37 9.15
CA VAL A 160 0.57 -3.41 9.84
C VAL A 160 1.97 -3.43 9.24
N GLU A 161 2.98 -3.16 10.04
CA GLU A 161 4.37 -3.24 9.59
C GLU A 161 4.80 -4.69 9.46
N THR A 162 5.34 -5.05 8.30
CA THR A 162 5.70 -6.42 7.93
C THR A 162 7.16 -6.57 7.54
N ASN A 163 7.78 -5.48 7.07
CA ASN A 163 9.22 -5.41 6.82
C ASN A 163 9.76 -4.23 7.62
N VAL A 164 10.44 -4.51 8.72
CA VAL A 164 11.01 -3.50 9.62
C VAL A 164 12.42 -3.13 9.13
N PRO A 165 12.79 -1.84 9.06
CA PRO A 165 14.16 -1.45 8.76
C PRO A 165 15.18 -2.01 9.76
N ASP A 166 16.40 -2.32 9.28
CA ASP A 166 17.45 -2.85 10.15
C ASP A 166 17.79 -1.89 11.31
N GLY A 167 17.86 -2.43 12.53
CA GLY A 167 18.17 -1.66 13.74
C GLY A 167 16.96 -0.98 14.39
N TYR A 168 15.75 -1.32 13.96
CA TYR A 168 14.49 -0.82 14.52
C TYR A 168 13.60 -1.95 15.02
N ASP A 169 12.76 -1.63 16.01
CA ASP A 169 11.65 -2.47 16.45
C ASP A 169 10.38 -2.04 15.70
N ALA A 170 9.54 -3.01 15.31
CA ALA A 170 8.30 -2.76 14.59
C ALA A 170 7.40 -1.77 15.34
N ALA A 171 6.82 -0.81 14.62
CA ALA A 171 5.76 0.05 15.13
C ALA A 171 4.54 -0.77 15.55
N ALA A 172 3.79 -0.21 16.50
CA ALA A 172 2.45 -0.70 16.78
C ALA A 172 1.54 -0.52 15.55
N ASN A 173 0.64 -1.48 15.35
CA ASN A 173 -0.41 -1.38 14.34
C ASN A 173 -1.13 -0.03 14.43
N THR A 174 -1.30 0.64 13.28
CA THR A 174 -1.85 1.99 13.22
C THR A 174 -3.23 1.97 12.56
N ASP A 175 -4.27 2.21 13.35
CA ASP A 175 -5.63 2.38 12.83
C ASP A 175 -5.79 3.73 12.13
N PHE A 176 -6.49 3.74 11.00
CA PHE A 176 -6.73 4.95 10.21
C PHE A 176 -8.03 4.90 9.43
N LYS A 177 -8.49 6.08 9.00
CA LYS A 177 -9.49 6.26 7.95
C LYS A 177 -8.84 6.96 6.76
N ALA A 178 -9.34 6.73 5.56
CA ALA A 178 -8.90 7.47 4.38
C ALA A 178 -9.56 8.86 4.36
N ASP A 179 -9.01 9.80 5.13
CA ASP A 179 -9.59 11.13 5.38
C ASP A 179 -8.79 12.26 4.69
N ASN A 180 -7.96 11.91 3.71
CA ASN A 180 -7.05 12.80 2.99
C ASN A 180 -5.96 13.43 3.87
N SER A 181 -5.71 12.85 5.06
CA SER A 181 -4.66 13.34 5.96
C SER A 181 -3.33 12.60 5.82
N SER A 182 -2.30 13.19 6.43
CA SER A 182 -0.99 12.58 6.63
C SER A 182 -0.70 12.44 8.13
N SER A 183 -0.11 11.33 8.55
CA SER A 183 0.37 11.15 9.94
C SER A 183 1.67 10.36 9.99
N ASP A 184 2.39 10.49 11.10
CA ASP A 184 3.64 9.77 11.31
C ASP A 184 3.38 8.34 11.85
N ILE A 185 4.25 7.40 11.47
CA ILE A 185 4.38 6.08 12.10
C ILE A 185 5.83 5.96 12.59
N LEU A 186 6.00 5.68 13.88
CA LEU A 186 7.28 5.79 14.57
C LEU A 186 7.83 4.41 14.93
N ASP A 187 9.05 4.08 14.50
CA ASP A 187 9.78 2.92 15.02
C ASP A 187 10.78 3.35 16.07
N ALA A 188 10.83 2.61 17.17
CA ALA A 188 11.91 2.78 18.13
C ALA A 188 13.18 2.10 17.60
N PRO A 189 14.35 2.76 17.65
CA PRO A 189 15.62 2.07 17.44
C PRO A 189 15.74 0.90 18.41
N SER A 190 16.11 -0.28 17.91
CA SER A 190 16.33 -1.46 18.74
C SER A 190 17.40 -1.15 19.78
N GLY A 191 17.06 -1.28 21.06
CA GLY A 191 18.00 -1.05 22.13
C GLY A 191 19.16 -2.03 22.08
N ILE A 192 20.37 -1.56 21.75
CA ILE A 192 21.60 -2.29 22.08
C ILE A 192 21.74 -2.27 23.60
N LEU A 193 21.23 -3.31 24.26
CA LEU A 193 21.52 -3.55 25.67
C LEU A 193 23.04 -3.51 25.84
N PRO A 194 23.60 -2.69 26.74
CA PRO A 194 25.02 -2.78 27.04
C PRO A 194 25.27 -4.18 27.61
N HIS A 195 25.93 -5.02 26.82
CA HIS A 195 26.44 -6.29 27.33
C HIS A 195 27.48 -5.97 28.41
N THR A 196 27.07 -5.93 29.67
CA THR A 196 27.98 -5.78 30.83
C THR A 196 28.81 -7.05 31.09
N GLY A 197 28.87 -7.98 30.11
CA GLY A 197 29.74 -9.15 30.06
C GLY A 197 30.94 -9.04 29.11
N GLY A 198 31.27 -7.84 28.61
CA GLY A 198 32.46 -7.62 27.78
C GLY A 198 33.78 -7.82 28.54
N THR A 199 34.91 -7.80 27.83
CA THR A 199 36.27 -8.03 28.35
C THR A 199 36.61 -7.22 29.61
N GLY A 200 35.99 -6.05 29.80
CA GLY A 200 36.14 -5.22 31.01
C GLY A 200 35.76 -5.94 32.30
N THR A 201 34.62 -6.64 32.37
CA THR A 201 34.21 -7.40 33.56
C THR A 201 35.12 -8.59 33.84
N VAL A 202 35.64 -9.24 32.79
CA VAL A 202 36.62 -10.33 32.92
C VAL A 202 37.92 -9.81 33.56
N ILE A 203 38.42 -8.64 33.15
CA ILE A 203 39.61 -8.03 33.74
C ILE A 203 39.39 -7.71 35.22
N PHE A 204 38.24 -7.12 35.59
CA PHE A 204 37.93 -6.83 37.00
C PHE A 204 37.78 -8.10 37.84
N ALA A 205 37.20 -9.17 37.30
CA ALA A 205 37.10 -10.45 38.00
C ALA A 205 38.49 -11.07 38.25
N ILE A 206 39.38 -11.06 37.24
CA ILE A 206 40.76 -11.57 37.38
C ILE A 206 41.53 -10.78 38.44
N LEU A 207 41.44 -9.45 38.42
CA LEU A 207 42.11 -8.59 39.41
C LEU A 207 41.55 -8.82 40.82
N GLY A 208 40.24 -9.01 40.95
CA GLY A 208 39.60 -9.35 42.22
C GLY A 208 40.10 -10.68 42.80
N VAL A 209 40.18 -11.73 41.97
CA VAL A 209 40.73 -13.03 42.40
C VAL A 209 42.21 -12.91 42.78
N ALA A 210 43.00 -12.15 42.02
CA ALA A 210 44.42 -11.94 42.31
C ALA A 210 44.62 -11.21 43.65
N LEU A 211 43.82 -10.18 43.96
CA LEU A 211 43.84 -9.47 45.23
C LEU A 211 43.50 -10.37 46.41
N ILE A 212 42.46 -11.21 46.27
CA ILE A 212 42.07 -12.18 47.32
C ILE A 212 43.18 -13.19 47.55
N ALA A 213 43.78 -13.73 46.49
CA ALA A 213 44.91 -14.67 46.59
C ALA A 213 46.12 -14.02 47.27
N PHE A 214 46.46 -12.79 46.89
CA PHE A 214 47.57 -12.05 47.48
C PHE A 214 47.33 -11.77 48.98
N GLY A 215 46.11 -11.37 49.34
CA GLY A 215 45.69 -11.19 50.72
C GLY A 215 45.80 -12.48 51.56
N ALA A 216 45.36 -13.62 50.99
CA ALA A 216 45.44 -14.92 51.67
C ALA A 216 46.89 -15.37 51.93
N VAL A 217 47.80 -15.14 50.97
CA VAL A 217 49.25 -15.44 51.13
C VAL A 217 49.86 -14.54 52.20
N ALA A 218 49.60 -13.23 52.15
CA ALA A 218 50.11 -12.27 53.13
C ALA A 218 49.60 -12.61 54.55
N TYR A 219 48.34 -12.99 54.68
CA TYR A 219 47.74 -13.39 55.96
C TYR A 219 48.39 -14.67 56.52
N ARG A 220 48.60 -15.70 55.70
CA ARG A 220 49.29 -16.94 56.12
C ARG A 220 50.73 -16.68 56.56
N LYS A 221 51.48 -15.85 55.84
CA LYS A 221 52.87 -15.52 56.18
C LYS A 221 52.96 -14.77 57.53
N ARG A 222 51.98 -13.94 57.84
CA ARG A 222 51.90 -13.22 59.12
C ARG A 222 51.54 -14.13 60.30
N ARG A 223 50.75 -15.18 60.06
CA ARG A 223 50.33 -16.13 61.11
C ARG A 223 51.41 -17.17 61.46
N ASN A 224 52.28 -17.51 60.52
CA ASN A 224 53.38 -18.46 60.72
C ASN A 224 54.70 -17.78 61.19
N GLY A 225 54.65 -16.48 61.50
CA GLY A 225 55.78 -15.68 61.97
C GLY A 225 55.75 -15.37 63.46
N PHE A 226 54.98 -16.12 64.25
CA PHE A 226 55.00 -16.15 65.72
C PHE A 226 55.23 -17.57 66.20
#